data_AF-A0A0P0RRD8-F1
#
_entry.id   AF-A0A0P0RRD8-F1
#
_cell.length_a   1.000
_cell.length_b   1.000
_cell.length_c   1.000
_cell.angle_alpha   90.00
_cell.angle_beta   90.00
_cell.angle_gamma   90.00
#
_symmetry.space_group_name_H-M   'P 1'
#
loop_
_entity.id
_entity.type
_entity.pdbx_description
1 polymer ?
#
loop_
_entity_poly.entity_id
_entity_poly.type
_entity_poly.pdbx_seq_one_letter_code
_entity_poly.pdbx_strand_id
1 'polypeptide(L)'
;MPDKPIYADPNFWQGAAAIVALVLSQLPPIKVWFKRAKLDVECFDKMALKHDVGAAAELHLTLTNTGGADVRIKKISLNFTRGTERRELGARGYYEKSTDKQATLFTPITLKPKESWSYNVNFFKFATREVRQEYSTHVHALRMDVARKVAERNATQQQRPNGELVEADPALVAPLLALFDAQFFWRTGEYQIELVIETDKPYANTSRKFRCTLFEGDSERLRVHRDHLKYGNGVFYHEYPVEPHIAEIQPVA
;
A
#
# COMPACT_ATOMS: atom_id res chain seq x y z
N MET A 1 -80.60 -9.65 2.08
CA MET A 1 -79.63 -9.27 3.12
C MET A 1 -78.52 -8.51 2.41
N PRO A 2 -78.22 -7.26 2.76
CA PRO A 2 -77.19 -6.51 2.04
C PRO A 2 -75.82 -7.08 2.39
N ASP A 3 -75.02 -7.39 1.36
CA ASP A 3 -73.65 -7.86 1.51
C ASP A 3 -72.84 -6.81 2.28
N LYS A 4 -72.28 -7.22 3.42
CA LYS A 4 -71.39 -6.35 4.19
C LYS A 4 -70.17 -6.05 3.32
N PRO A 5 -69.77 -4.78 3.18
CA PRO A 5 -68.56 -4.44 2.44
C PRO A 5 -67.33 -5.07 3.11
N ILE A 6 -66.41 -5.60 2.29
CA ILE A 6 -65.22 -6.34 2.72
C ILE A 6 -64.36 -5.57 3.74
N TYR A 7 -64.29 -4.24 3.62
CA TYR A 7 -63.54 -3.38 4.54
C TYR A 7 -64.17 -3.25 5.93
N ALA A 8 -65.41 -3.71 6.12
CA ALA A 8 -66.10 -3.72 7.41
C ALA A 8 -65.94 -5.06 8.16
N ASP A 9 -65.27 -6.06 7.57
CA ASP A 9 -64.96 -7.32 8.24
C ASP A 9 -63.62 -7.22 9.02
N PRO A 10 -63.61 -7.43 10.35
CA PRO A 10 -62.38 -7.47 11.12
C PRO A 10 -61.38 -8.53 10.64
N ASN A 11 -61.85 -9.65 10.09
CA ASN A 11 -60.98 -10.72 9.57
C ASN A 11 -60.18 -10.28 8.35
N PHE A 12 -60.74 -9.39 7.52
CA PHE A 12 -60.02 -8.79 6.39
C PHE A 12 -58.82 -7.98 6.88
N TRP A 13 -58.99 -7.17 7.93
CA TRP A 13 -57.91 -6.36 8.49
C TRP A 13 -56.86 -7.20 9.23
N GLN A 14 -57.25 -8.29 9.89
CA GLN A 14 -56.30 -9.24 10.47
C GLN A 14 -55.45 -9.93 9.39
N GLY A 15 -56.07 -10.37 8.29
CA GLY A 15 -55.37 -10.94 7.15
C GLY A 15 -54.43 -9.93 6.48
N ALA A 16 -54.89 -8.70 6.26
CA ALA A 16 -54.07 -7.62 5.71
C ALA A 16 -52.87 -7.30 6.62
N ALA A 17 -53.08 -7.17 7.93
CA ALA A 17 -52.02 -6.92 8.90
C ALA A 17 -50.99 -8.06 8.94
N ALA A 18 -51.44 -9.32 8.87
CA ALA A 18 -50.57 -10.49 8.82
C ALA A 18 -49.70 -10.49 7.55
N ILE A 19 -50.28 -10.19 6.37
CA ILE A 19 -49.53 -10.07 5.11
C ILE A 19 -48.50 -8.95 5.19
N VAL A 20 -48.87 -7.79 5.71
CA VAL A 20 -47.95 -6.65 5.90
C VAL A 20 -46.81 -7.02 6.86
N ALA A 21 -47.11 -7.67 7.97
CA ALA A 21 -46.10 -8.14 8.93
C ALA A 21 -45.16 -9.18 8.30
N LEU A 22 -45.69 -10.09 7.49
CA LEU A 22 -44.90 -11.10 6.80
C LEU A 22 -43.96 -10.43 5.78
N VAL A 23 -44.45 -9.49 4.96
CA VAL A 23 -43.62 -8.73 4.02
C VAL A 23 -42.54 -7.93 4.74
N LEU A 24 -42.90 -7.21 5.81
CA LEU A 24 -41.94 -6.40 6.58
C LEU A 24 -40.90 -7.24 7.34
N SER A 25 -41.25 -8.47 7.74
CA SER A 25 -40.31 -9.39 8.41
C SER A 25 -39.30 -10.04 7.46
N GLN A 26 -39.66 -10.19 6.18
CA GLN A 26 -38.78 -10.74 5.14
C GLN A 26 -37.92 -9.67 4.47
N LEU A 27 -38.29 -8.39 4.57
CA LEU A 27 -37.47 -7.30 4.05
C LEU A 27 -36.24 -7.06 4.95
N PRO A 28 -35.04 -6.87 4.37
CA PRO A 28 -33.91 -6.35 5.12
C PRO A 28 -34.32 -5.05 5.80
N PRO A 29 -33.83 -4.74 7.01
CA PRO A 29 -34.25 -3.55 7.74
C PRO A 29 -34.09 -2.31 6.85
N ILE A 30 -35.22 -1.65 6.52
CA ILE A 30 -35.31 -0.51 5.57
C ILE A 30 -34.28 0.59 5.89
N LYS A 31 -33.90 0.72 7.16
CA LYS A 31 -32.83 1.61 7.62
C LYS A 31 -31.47 1.39 6.93
N VAL A 32 -31.18 0.22 6.37
CA VAL A 32 -29.92 -0.08 5.67
C VAL A 32 -29.93 0.46 4.24
N TRP A 33 -31.08 0.49 3.57
CA TRP A 33 -31.20 0.97 2.18
C TRP A 33 -30.87 2.45 2.00
N PHE A 34 -31.05 3.26 3.05
CA PHE A 34 -30.72 4.69 3.05
C PHE A 34 -29.37 5.02 3.68
N LYS A 35 -28.62 4.02 4.17
CA LYS A 35 -27.28 4.27 4.73
C LYS A 35 -26.30 4.54 3.60
N ARG A 36 -25.74 5.75 3.59
CA ARG A 36 -24.70 6.16 2.64
C ARG A 36 -23.48 5.24 2.74
N ALA A 37 -22.72 5.16 1.64
CA ALA A 37 -21.38 4.61 1.67
C ALA A 37 -20.50 5.40 2.65
N LYS A 38 -19.75 4.70 3.49
CA LYS A 38 -18.82 5.28 4.46
C LYS A 38 -17.65 4.31 4.63
N LEU A 39 -16.44 4.83 4.43
CA LEU A 39 -15.22 4.07 4.64
C LEU A 39 -14.59 4.51 5.95
N ASP A 40 -14.29 3.55 6.80
CA ASP A 40 -13.46 3.75 7.98
C ASP A 40 -12.05 3.20 7.74
N VAL A 41 -11.07 3.86 8.34
CA VAL A 41 -9.66 3.63 8.08
C VAL A 41 -8.90 3.64 9.38
N GLU A 42 -8.30 2.49 9.67
CA GLU A 42 -7.36 2.31 10.75
C GLU A 42 -5.98 2.06 10.16
N CYS A 43 -4.98 2.66 10.79
CA CYS A 43 -3.58 2.54 10.40
C CYS A 43 -2.78 2.13 11.62
N PHE A 44 -1.79 1.29 11.42
CA PHE A 44 -0.86 0.94 12.48
C PHE A 44 0.04 2.15 12.82
N ASP A 45 0.53 2.22 14.05
CA ASP A 45 1.36 3.32 14.56
C ASP A 45 2.81 3.30 14.04
N LYS A 46 3.15 2.28 13.24
CA LYS A 46 4.47 2.09 12.65
C LYS A 46 4.38 1.92 11.14
N MET A 47 5.36 2.49 10.47
CA MET A 47 5.52 2.43 9.02
C MET A 47 6.95 2.03 8.68
N ALA A 48 7.12 1.11 7.75
CA ALA A 48 8.44 0.72 7.27
C ALA A 48 8.85 1.62 6.12
N LEU A 49 9.89 2.43 6.31
CA LEU A 49 10.51 3.23 5.27
C LEU A 49 11.58 2.41 4.57
N LYS A 50 11.56 2.47 3.24
CA LYS A 50 12.51 1.78 2.36
C LYS A 50 13.04 2.76 1.33
N HIS A 51 14.24 2.48 0.85
CA HIS A 51 14.81 3.21 -0.27
C HIS A 51 15.29 2.19 -1.29
N ASP A 52 14.91 2.38 -2.55
CA ASP A 52 15.47 1.60 -3.65
C ASP A 52 16.11 2.60 -4.62
N VAL A 53 15.42 2.98 -5.69
CA VAL A 53 15.73 4.20 -6.47
C VAL A 53 14.55 5.16 -6.34
N GLY A 54 14.45 5.74 -5.15
CA GLY A 54 13.35 6.61 -4.73
C GLY A 54 12.77 6.24 -3.38
N ALA A 55 11.76 7.00 -2.97
CA ALA A 55 11.08 6.81 -1.70
C ALA A 55 10.09 5.64 -1.81
N ALA A 56 10.19 4.68 -0.90
CA ALA A 56 9.23 3.60 -0.72
C ALA A 56 8.80 3.54 0.74
N ALA A 57 7.55 3.14 0.97
CA ALA A 57 7.02 2.96 2.32
C ALA A 57 6.10 1.74 2.36
N GLU A 58 5.97 1.11 3.52
CA GLU A 58 4.98 0.07 3.77
C GLU A 58 4.20 0.40 5.03
N LEU A 59 2.88 0.30 4.92
CA LEU A 59 1.96 0.64 6.00
C LEU A 59 0.86 -0.42 6.06
N HIS A 60 0.63 -0.96 7.26
CA HIS A 60 -0.53 -1.81 7.50
C HIS A 60 -1.79 -0.96 7.58
N LEU A 61 -2.76 -1.29 6.72
CA LEU A 61 -4.02 -0.57 6.60
C LEU A 61 -5.18 -1.53 6.82
N THR A 62 -6.14 -1.10 7.63
CA THR A 62 -7.44 -1.75 7.78
C THR A 62 -8.51 -0.81 7.25
N LEU A 63 -9.18 -1.22 6.19
CA LEU A 63 -10.25 -0.49 5.53
C LEU A 63 -11.56 -1.22 5.79
N THR A 64 -12.52 -0.54 6.41
CA THR A 64 -13.81 -1.14 6.77
C THR A 64 -14.95 -0.33 6.17
N ASN A 65 -15.82 -0.97 5.38
CA ASN A 65 -17.04 -0.31 4.91
C ASN A 65 -18.08 -0.30 6.03
N THR A 66 -18.19 0.82 6.74
CA THR A 66 -19.18 1.04 7.81
C THR A 66 -20.52 1.57 7.27
N GLY A 67 -20.60 1.81 5.96
CA GLY A 67 -21.78 2.29 5.26
C GLY A 67 -22.81 1.19 4.94
N GLY A 68 -23.88 1.60 4.25
CA GLY A 68 -24.95 0.70 3.79
C GLY A 68 -24.88 0.35 2.30
N ALA A 69 -23.92 0.91 1.57
CA ALA A 69 -23.73 0.68 0.15
C ALA A 69 -22.28 0.26 -0.13
N ASP A 70 -22.09 -0.51 -1.21
CA ASP A 70 -20.77 -0.94 -1.67
C ASP A 70 -19.83 0.26 -1.91
N VAL A 71 -18.55 0.11 -1.61
CA VAL A 71 -17.54 1.15 -1.83
C VAL A 71 -16.42 0.56 -2.66
N ARG A 72 -16.16 1.14 -3.84
CA ARG A 72 -15.02 0.73 -4.66
C ARG A 72 -13.85 1.68 -4.43
N ILE A 73 -12.79 1.17 -3.82
CA ILE A 73 -11.54 1.90 -3.62
C ILE A 73 -10.76 1.90 -4.93
N LYS A 74 -10.47 3.09 -5.46
CA LYS A 74 -9.77 3.28 -6.74
C LYS A 74 -8.28 3.48 -6.55
N LYS A 75 -7.89 4.21 -5.50
CA LYS A 75 -6.52 4.61 -5.27
C LYS A 75 -6.29 4.80 -3.78
N ILE A 76 -5.09 4.40 -3.34
CA ILE A 76 -4.56 4.67 -2.01
C ILE A 76 -3.19 5.31 -2.23
N SER A 77 -2.93 6.44 -1.59
CA SER A 77 -1.64 7.13 -1.69
C SER A 77 -1.21 7.72 -0.36
N LEU A 78 0.12 7.82 -0.19
CA LEU A 78 0.77 8.54 0.89
C LEU A 78 1.43 9.80 0.32
N ASN A 79 1.06 10.96 0.82
CA ASN A 79 1.71 12.22 0.51
C ASN A 79 2.66 12.58 1.66
N PHE A 80 3.96 12.57 1.39
CA PHE A 80 4.99 13.01 2.32
C PHE A 80 5.37 14.45 2.03
N THR A 81 5.50 15.25 3.08
CA THR A 81 5.96 16.64 3.01
C THR A 81 7.03 16.87 4.07
N ARG A 82 8.20 17.38 3.67
CA ARG A 82 9.28 17.84 4.56
C ARG A 82 9.70 19.25 4.13
N GLY A 83 9.35 20.26 4.92
CA GLY A 83 9.55 21.66 4.52
C GLY A 83 8.82 21.96 3.21
N THR A 84 9.56 22.26 2.14
CA THR A 84 9.03 22.51 0.80
C THR A 84 9.03 21.28 -0.11
N GLU A 85 9.73 20.21 0.26
CA GLU A 85 9.79 18.98 -0.54
C GLU A 85 8.52 18.15 -0.33
N ARG A 86 7.90 17.73 -1.44
CA ARG A 86 6.73 16.85 -1.44
C ARG A 86 6.95 15.62 -2.31
N ARG A 87 6.53 14.46 -1.82
CA ARG A 87 6.60 13.17 -2.54
C ARG A 87 5.27 12.42 -2.37
N GLU A 88 4.62 12.09 -3.48
CA GLU A 88 3.45 11.20 -3.49
C GLU A 88 3.91 9.78 -3.78
N LEU A 89 3.55 8.83 -2.91
CA LEU A 89 3.74 7.40 -3.12
C LEU A 89 2.38 6.73 -3.31
N GLY A 90 2.20 6.03 -4.42
CA GLY A 90 0.96 5.29 -4.70
C GLY A 90 1.07 3.84 -4.22
N ALA A 91 -0.05 3.27 -3.77
CA ALA A 91 -0.12 1.85 -3.49
C ALA A 91 0.16 1.04 -4.77
N ARG A 92 1.19 0.19 -4.71
CA ARG A 92 1.58 -0.71 -5.80
C ARG A 92 1.06 -2.11 -5.58
N GLY A 93 1.04 -2.55 -4.33
CA GLY A 93 0.64 -3.90 -3.97
C GLY A 93 0.48 -4.07 -2.47
N TYR A 94 0.06 -5.26 -2.06
CA TYR A 94 -0.12 -5.62 -0.67
C TYR A 94 0.32 -7.06 -0.43
N TYR A 95 0.65 -7.37 0.81
CA TYR A 95 1.01 -8.72 1.26
C TYR A 95 -0.17 -9.32 2.01
N GLU A 96 -0.65 -10.49 1.56
CA GLU A 96 -1.78 -11.16 2.19
C GLU A 96 -1.37 -11.80 3.52
N LYS A 97 -0.16 -12.35 3.55
CA LYS A 97 0.48 -12.92 4.73
C LYS A 97 1.81 -12.22 4.97
N SER A 98 2.21 -12.15 6.23
CA SER A 98 3.53 -11.62 6.62
C SER A 98 4.70 -12.42 6.03
N THR A 99 4.45 -13.67 5.63
CA THR A 99 5.44 -14.57 5.04
C THR A 99 5.56 -14.47 3.52
N ASP A 100 4.69 -13.69 2.87
CA ASP A 100 4.66 -13.62 1.41
C ASP A 100 5.92 -12.92 0.88
N LYS A 101 6.66 -13.62 0.01
CA LYS A 101 7.88 -13.07 -0.61
C LYS A 101 7.58 -12.06 -1.72
N GLN A 102 6.36 -12.05 -2.25
CA GLN A 102 5.93 -11.18 -3.34
C GLN A 102 4.60 -10.53 -2.98
N ALA A 103 4.47 -9.24 -3.32
CA ALA A 103 3.24 -8.50 -3.12
C ALA A 103 2.23 -8.82 -4.23
N THR A 104 0.97 -9.02 -3.85
CA THR A 104 -0.16 -9.02 -4.78
C THR A 104 -0.35 -7.60 -5.33
N LEU A 105 -0.54 -7.48 -6.64
CA LEU A 105 -0.74 -6.20 -7.30
C LEU A 105 -2.01 -5.51 -6.76
N PHE A 106 -1.88 -4.24 -6.40
CA PHE A 106 -3.05 -3.46 -6.00
C PHE A 106 -3.91 -3.16 -7.24
N THR A 107 -5.14 -3.63 -7.20
CA THR A 107 -6.18 -3.29 -8.18
C THR A 107 -7.39 -2.73 -7.46
N PRO A 108 -8.27 -1.96 -8.12
CA PRO A 108 -9.43 -1.40 -7.44
C PRO A 108 -10.29 -2.48 -6.78
N ILE A 109 -10.40 -2.42 -5.46
CA ILE A 109 -11.17 -3.38 -4.63
C ILE A 109 -12.55 -2.80 -4.30
N THR A 110 -13.55 -3.67 -4.21
CA THR A 110 -14.90 -3.29 -3.79
C THR A 110 -15.21 -3.92 -2.44
N LEU A 111 -15.58 -3.10 -1.46
CA LEU A 111 -15.99 -3.53 -0.13
C LEU A 111 -17.51 -3.45 -0.01
N LYS A 112 -18.17 -4.56 0.28
CA LYS A 112 -19.58 -4.63 0.63
C LYS A 112 -19.82 -4.04 2.03
N PRO A 113 -21.07 -3.68 2.39
CA PRO A 113 -21.39 -3.23 3.73
C PRO A 113 -20.88 -4.22 4.80
N LYS A 114 -20.18 -3.69 5.81
CA LYS A 114 -19.53 -4.42 6.91
C LYS A 114 -18.33 -5.29 6.52
N GLU A 115 -17.90 -5.24 5.27
CA GLU A 115 -16.67 -5.91 4.83
C GLU A 115 -15.44 -5.11 5.28
N SER A 116 -14.37 -5.83 5.62
CA SER A 116 -13.08 -5.26 5.97
C SER A 116 -11.98 -5.85 5.11
N TRP A 117 -10.98 -5.02 4.81
CA TRP A 117 -9.77 -5.39 4.06
C TRP A 117 -8.57 -4.90 4.86
N SER A 118 -7.70 -5.82 5.29
CA SER A 118 -6.62 -5.52 6.22
C SER A 118 -5.31 -6.15 5.79
N TYR A 119 -4.40 -5.35 5.23
CA TYR A 119 -3.12 -5.85 4.71
C TYR A 119 -2.00 -4.84 4.84
N ASN A 120 -0.76 -5.35 4.76
CA ASN A 120 0.42 -4.50 4.63
C ASN A 120 0.56 -4.03 3.18
N VAL A 121 0.46 -2.72 2.94
CA VAL A 121 0.45 -2.12 1.61
C VAL A 121 1.80 -1.50 1.31
N ASN A 122 2.37 -1.84 0.15
CA ASN A 122 3.59 -1.26 -0.37
C ASN A 122 3.27 -0.03 -1.24
N PHE A 123 3.92 1.08 -0.90
CA PHE A 123 3.82 2.37 -1.56
C PHE A 123 5.12 2.72 -2.26
N PHE A 124 5.05 3.02 -3.55
CA PHE A 124 6.21 3.42 -4.33
C PHE A 124 5.80 4.22 -5.56
N LYS A 125 6.62 5.21 -5.93
CA LYS A 125 6.46 5.96 -7.17
C LYS A 125 7.81 6.48 -7.63
N PHE A 126 8.15 6.27 -8.90
CA PHE A 126 9.25 7.00 -9.53
C PHE A 126 8.90 8.49 -9.64
N ALA A 127 9.89 9.36 -9.47
CA ALA A 127 9.69 10.80 -9.58
C ALA A 127 9.21 11.20 -10.99
N THR A 128 9.85 10.65 -12.02
CA THR A 128 9.49 10.90 -13.43
C THR A 128 9.61 9.63 -14.27
N ARG A 129 9.11 9.69 -15.51
CA ARG A 129 9.24 8.59 -16.48
C ARG A 129 10.70 8.37 -16.89
N GLU A 130 11.46 9.46 -17.01
CA GLU A 130 12.87 9.47 -17.41
C GLU A 130 13.71 8.76 -16.35
N VAL A 131 13.50 9.09 -15.07
CA VAL A 131 14.14 8.39 -13.94
C VAL A 131 13.84 6.90 -13.95
N ARG A 132 12.59 6.51 -14.24
CA ARG A 132 12.22 5.10 -14.37
C ARG A 132 12.94 4.41 -15.52
N GLN A 133 13.06 5.07 -16.66
CA GLN A 133 13.73 4.52 -17.83
C GLN A 133 15.23 4.36 -17.59
N GLU A 134 15.88 5.38 -17.03
CA GLU A 134 17.28 5.35 -16.63
C GLU A 134 17.54 4.23 -15.64
N TYR A 135 16.74 4.14 -14.56
CA TYR A 135 16.82 3.06 -13.59
C TYR A 135 16.71 1.69 -14.28
N SER A 136 15.68 1.47 -15.10
CA SER A 136 15.46 0.19 -15.77
C SER A 136 16.62 -0.23 -16.67
N THR A 137 17.22 0.71 -17.39
CA THR A 137 18.37 0.43 -18.27
C THR A 137 19.59 -0.02 -17.48
N HIS A 138 19.95 0.74 -16.44
CA HIS A 138 21.13 0.44 -15.63
C HIS A 138 20.95 -0.83 -14.80
N VAL A 139 19.77 -1.04 -14.23
CA VAL A 139 19.40 -2.27 -13.50
C VAL A 139 19.53 -3.51 -14.38
N HIS A 140 19.05 -3.43 -15.63
CA HIS A 140 19.16 -4.55 -16.56
C HIS A 140 20.63 -4.88 -16.86
N ALA A 141 21.46 -3.87 -17.13
CA ALA A 141 22.89 -4.07 -17.39
C ALA A 141 23.62 -4.66 -16.17
N LEU A 142 23.36 -4.12 -14.98
CA LEU A 142 23.89 -4.64 -13.71
C LEU A 142 23.51 -6.11 -13.49
N ARG A 143 22.23 -6.44 -13.71
CA ARG A 143 21.71 -7.81 -13.55
C ARG A 143 22.41 -8.78 -14.49
N MET A 144 22.64 -8.39 -15.74
CA MET A 144 23.33 -9.24 -16.72
C MET A 144 24.80 -9.46 -16.33
N ASP A 145 25.50 -8.44 -15.82
CA ASP A 145 26.89 -8.57 -15.37
C ASP A 145 27.02 -9.50 -14.15
N VAL A 146 26.18 -9.28 -13.13
CA VAL A 146 26.16 -10.14 -11.92
C VAL A 146 25.83 -11.58 -12.29
N ALA A 147 24.80 -11.81 -13.11
CA ALA A 147 24.41 -13.15 -13.52
C ALA A 147 25.53 -13.86 -14.30
N ARG A 148 26.23 -13.15 -15.19
CA ARG A 148 27.40 -13.66 -15.92
C ARG A 148 28.52 -14.06 -14.97
N LYS A 149 28.90 -13.18 -14.04
CA LYS A 149 29.96 -13.45 -13.04
C LYS A 149 29.61 -14.62 -12.12
N VAL A 150 28.34 -14.74 -11.71
CA VAL A 150 27.85 -15.89 -10.93
C VAL A 150 27.96 -17.18 -11.75
N ALA A 151 27.60 -17.16 -13.03
CA ALA A 151 27.70 -18.33 -13.90
C ALA A 151 29.17 -18.76 -14.14
N GLU A 152 30.07 -17.80 -14.41
CA GLU A 152 31.51 -18.03 -14.55
C GLU A 152 32.11 -18.64 -13.28
N ARG A 153 31.71 -18.13 -12.10
CA ARG A 153 32.10 -18.65 -10.78
C ARG A 153 31.62 -20.09 -10.56
N ASN A 154 30.38 -20.40 -10.91
CA ASN A 154 29.83 -21.75 -10.77
C ASN A 154 30.52 -22.74 -11.71
N ALA A 155 30.92 -22.31 -12.91
CA ALA A 155 31.62 -23.14 -13.90
C ALA A 155 33.06 -23.48 -13.49
N THR A 156 33.73 -22.63 -12.71
CA THR A 156 35.13 -22.82 -12.29
C THR A 156 35.32 -23.62 -10.99
N GLN A 157 34.24 -24.09 -10.34
CA GLN A 157 34.28 -24.85 -9.07
C GLN A 157 35.13 -24.19 -7.97
N GLN A 158 35.35 -22.87 -8.02
CA GLN A 158 36.06 -22.14 -6.97
C GLN A 158 35.17 -22.06 -5.73
N GLN A 159 35.28 -23.06 -4.86
CA GLN A 159 34.68 -23.08 -3.53
C GLN A 159 35.32 -21.99 -2.67
N ARG A 160 34.72 -20.81 -2.69
CA ARG A 160 34.91 -19.82 -1.63
C ARG A 160 33.85 -19.99 -0.54
N PRO A 161 34.11 -19.55 0.71
CA PRO A 161 33.19 -19.71 1.81
C PRO A 161 31.78 -19.25 1.44
N ASN A 162 30.80 -20.02 1.93
CA ASN A 162 29.38 -19.79 1.72
C ASN A 162 29.03 -18.33 2.09
N GLY A 163 28.49 -17.54 1.16
CA GLY A 163 27.98 -16.19 1.44
C GLY A 163 28.76 -14.99 0.87
N GLU A 164 29.87 -15.19 0.14
CA GLU A 164 30.55 -14.05 -0.50
C GLU A 164 29.75 -13.52 -1.71
N LEU A 165 29.22 -12.30 -1.59
CA LEU A 165 28.42 -11.62 -2.62
C LEU A 165 29.28 -11.25 -3.84
N VAL A 166 28.73 -11.36 -5.04
CA VAL A 166 29.42 -11.00 -6.28
C VAL A 166 29.25 -9.51 -6.54
N GLU A 167 30.36 -8.79 -6.65
CA GLU A 167 30.36 -7.36 -7.00
C GLU A 167 30.26 -7.15 -8.51
N ALA A 168 29.34 -6.28 -8.91
CA ALA A 168 29.22 -5.80 -10.27
C ALA A 168 30.38 -4.87 -10.67
N ASP A 169 30.57 -4.66 -11.97
CA ASP A 169 31.56 -3.71 -12.48
C ASP A 169 31.26 -2.29 -11.96
N PRO A 170 32.23 -1.57 -11.34
CA PRO A 170 32.05 -0.20 -10.90
C PRO A 170 31.46 0.74 -11.94
N ALA A 171 31.78 0.54 -13.23
CA ALA A 171 31.24 1.34 -14.33
C ALA A 171 29.72 1.18 -14.51
N LEU A 172 29.17 0.02 -14.16
CA LEU A 172 27.72 -0.25 -14.20
C LEU A 172 27.01 0.22 -12.92
N VAL A 173 27.73 0.29 -11.80
CA VAL A 173 27.20 0.71 -10.51
C VAL A 173 27.15 2.23 -10.39
N ALA A 174 28.13 2.95 -10.93
CA ALA A 174 28.25 4.41 -10.78
C ALA A 174 26.99 5.19 -11.21
N PRO A 175 26.33 4.89 -12.35
CA PRO A 175 25.08 5.55 -12.73
C PRO A 175 23.94 5.32 -11.72
N LEU A 176 23.85 4.11 -11.15
CA LEU A 176 22.83 3.79 -10.14
C LEU A 176 23.08 4.53 -8.83
N LEU A 177 24.33 4.68 -8.40
CA LEU A 177 24.69 5.47 -7.23
C LEU A 177 24.34 6.95 -7.43
N ALA A 178 24.65 7.51 -8.60
CA ALA A 178 24.30 8.88 -8.93
C ALA A 178 22.77 9.10 -8.93
N LEU A 179 22.03 8.15 -9.52
CA LEU A 179 20.57 8.18 -9.54
C LEU A 179 19.96 8.05 -8.14
N PHE A 180 20.53 7.19 -7.29
CA PHE A 180 20.17 7.06 -5.87
C PHE A 180 20.35 8.41 -5.16
N ASP A 181 21.54 9.00 -5.25
CA ASP A 181 21.88 10.25 -4.56
C ASP A 181 20.96 11.41 -5.00
N ALA A 182 20.64 11.46 -6.30
CA ALA A 182 19.69 12.42 -6.86
C ALA A 182 18.23 12.21 -6.41
N GLN A 183 17.84 10.97 -6.13
CA GLN A 183 16.46 10.61 -5.74
C GLN A 183 16.27 10.38 -4.24
N PHE A 184 17.33 10.56 -3.44
CA PHE A 184 17.29 10.31 -2.00
C PHE A 184 16.40 11.32 -1.27
N PHE A 185 15.30 10.82 -0.73
CA PHE A 185 14.25 11.62 -0.10
C PHE A 185 14.27 11.57 1.44
N TRP A 186 14.69 10.46 2.04
CA TRP A 186 14.60 10.20 3.49
C TRP A 186 15.72 10.86 4.29
N ARG A 187 15.79 12.19 4.25
CA ARG A 187 16.75 12.98 5.04
C ARG A 187 16.17 13.35 6.39
N THR A 188 17.04 13.66 7.33
CA THR A 188 16.69 14.12 8.68
C THR A 188 15.67 15.26 8.66
N GLY A 189 14.69 15.18 9.57
CA GLY A 189 13.68 16.21 9.76
C GLY A 189 12.29 15.65 10.08
N GLU A 190 11.34 16.57 10.25
CA GLU A 190 9.94 16.24 10.49
C GLU A 190 9.19 16.08 9.17
N TYR A 191 8.46 14.97 9.06
CA TYR A 191 7.62 14.65 7.92
C TYR A 191 6.15 14.75 8.30
N GLN A 192 5.39 15.48 7.50
CA GLN A 192 3.94 15.41 7.49
C GLN A 192 3.52 14.38 6.45
N ILE A 193 2.68 13.44 6.86
CA ILE A 193 2.22 12.34 6.03
C ILE A 193 0.70 12.45 5.92
N GLU A 194 0.17 12.40 4.70
CA GLU A 194 -1.26 12.32 4.47
C GLU A 194 -1.58 11.04 3.68
N LEU A 195 -2.26 10.10 4.32
CA LEU A 195 -2.89 8.97 3.66
C LEU A 195 -4.18 9.44 3.01
N VAL A 196 -4.32 9.22 1.72
CA VAL A 196 -5.50 9.56 0.93
C VAL A 196 -6.06 8.30 0.29
N ILE A 197 -7.35 8.05 0.49
CA ILE A 197 -8.07 6.95 -0.13
C ILE A 197 -9.19 7.53 -0.99
N GLU A 198 -9.07 7.32 -2.29
CA GLU A 198 -10.03 7.75 -3.29
C GLU A 198 -10.94 6.58 -3.67
N THR A 199 -12.24 6.82 -3.67
CA THR A 199 -13.27 5.82 -3.97
C THR A 199 -14.05 6.20 -5.23
N ASP A 200 -14.96 5.34 -5.67
CA ASP A 200 -15.94 5.64 -6.70
C ASP A 200 -16.96 6.69 -6.29
N LYS A 201 -17.13 6.91 -4.98
CA LYS A 201 -18.09 7.83 -4.38
C LYS A 201 -17.33 8.94 -3.65
N PRO A 202 -17.18 10.15 -4.22
CA PRO A 202 -16.33 11.19 -3.63
C PRO A 202 -16.63 11.53 -2.16
N TYR A 203 -17.88 11.41 -1.73
CA TYR A 203 -18.30 11.62 -0.33
C TYR A 203 -17.84 10.52 0.64
N ALA A 204 -17.38 9.37 0.14
CA ALA A 204 -16.78 8.28 0.90
C ALA A 204 -15.24 8.28 0.80
N ASN A 205 -14.65 9.26 0.10
CA ASN A 205 -13.20 9.49 0.18
C ASN A 205 -12.83 9.86 1.61
N THR A 206 -11.64 9.45 2.00
CA THR A 206 -11.17 9.64 3.37
C THR A 206 -9.67 9.90 3.36
N SER A 207 -9.23 10.64 4.37
CA SER A 207 -7.82 10.88 4.60
C SER A 207 -7.48 10.81 6.08
N ARG A 208 -6.21 10.51 6.35
CA ARG A 208 -5.61 10.51 7.68
C ARG A 208 -4.28 11.22 7.61
N LYS A 209 -4.02 12.08 8.59
CA LYS A 209 -2.77 12.83 8.68
C LYS A 209 -1.94 12.30 9.85
N PHE A 210 -0.65 12.16 9.59
CA PHE A 210 0.33 11.69 10.54
C PHE A 210 1.57 12.57 10.50
N ARG A 211 2.40 12.44 11.53
CA ARG A 211 3.75 12.97 11.56
C ARG A 211 4.72 11.87 11.94
N CYS A 212 5.92 11.92 11.37
CA CYS A 212 7.07 11.19 11.89
C CYS A 212 8.31 12.09 11.87
N THR A 213 9.28 11.76 12.70
CA THR A 213 10.58 12.43 12.71
C THR A 213 11.64 11.42 12.33
N LEU A 214 12.46 11.76 11.34
CA LEU A 214 13.66 10.99 11.04
C LEU A 214 14.85 11.70 11.65
N PHE A 215 15.58 11.00 12.51
CA PHE A 215 16.84 11.49 13.04
C PHE A 215 17.97 11.24 12.05
N GLU A 216 19.15 11.77 12.35
CA GLU A 216 20.36 11.59 11.53
C GLU A 216 20.70 10.11 11.35
N GLY A 217 20.68 9.33 12.44
CA GLY A 217 20.94 7.89 12.39
C GLY A 217 19.96 7.11 11.51
N ASP A 218 18.70 7.54 11.43
CA ASP A 218 17.67 6.89 10.61
C ASP A 218 17.92 7.14 9.11
N SER A 219 18.24 8.41 8.78
CA SER A 219 18.61 8.81 7.42
C SER A 219 19.86 8.08 6.95
N GLU A 220 20.89 7.95 7.80
CA GLU A 220 22.11 7.21 7.44
C GLU A 220 21.83 5.72 7.26
N ARG A 221 21.00 5.09 8.11
CA ARG A 221 20.58 3.69 7.91
C ARG A 221 19.88 3.49 6.57
N LEU A 222 18.98 4.39 6.20
CA LEU A 222 18.31 4.34 4.89
C LEU A 222 19.28 4.57 3.72
N ARG A 223 20.38 5.29 3.96
CA ARG A 223 21.43 5.51 2.97
C ARG A 223 22.32 4.27 2.77
N VAL A 224 22.45 3.38 3.75
CA VAL A 224 23.23 2.12 3.61
C VAL A 224 22.81 1.30 2.39
N HIS A 225 21.54 1.36 1.96
CA HIS A 225 21.07 0.66 0.76
C HIS A 225 21.88 1.03 -0.50
N ARG A 226 22.35 2.28 -0.58
CA ARG A 226 23.24 2.79 -1.62
C ARG A 226 24.48 1.92 -1.81
N ASP A 227 25.15 1.60 -0.71
CA ASP A 227 26.43 0.89 -0.73
C ASP A 227 26.27 -0.59 -1.10
N HIS A 228 25.05 -1.12 -0.96
CA HIS A 228 24.69 -2.48 -1.33
C HIS A 228 24.23 -2.61 -2.79
N LEU A 229 24.02 -1.51 -3.54
CA LEU A 229 23.64 -1.56 -4.96
C LEU A 229 24.67 -2.31 -5.81
N LYS A 230 25.96 -2.27 -5.44
CA LYS A 230 27.03 -3.00 -6.14
C LYS A 230 26.88 -4.52 -6.14
N TYR A 231 26.10 -5.07 -5.19
CA TYR A 231 25.79 -6.49 -5.11
C TYR A 231 24.49 -6.86 -5.84
N GLY A 232 23.83 -5.89 -6.49
CA GLY A 232 22.51 -6.08 -7.06
C GLY A 232 21.41 -6.16 -6.00
N ASN A 233 21.61 -5.59 -4.81
CA ASN A 233 20.53 -5.44 -3.83
C ASN A 233 19.43 -4.53 -4.41
N GLY A 234 18.16 -4.89 -4.21
CA GLY A 234 17.01 -4.24 -4.88
C GLY A 234 16.80 -4.62 -6.35
N VAL A 235 17.75 -5.34 -6.96
CA VAL A 235 17.75 -5.71 -8.39
C VAL A 235 17.68 -7.23 -8.62
N PHE A 236 18.43 -8.01 -7.84
CA PHE A 236 18.62 -9.45 -8.02
C PHE A 236 18.23 -10.26 -6.77
N TYR A 237 18.61 -9.79 -5.58
CA TYR A 237 18.30 -10.45 -4.31
C TYR A 237 17.00 -9.87 -3.70
N HIS A 238 16.04 -10.74 -3.40
CA HIS A 238 14.79 -10.39 -2.69
C HIS A 238 14.93 -10.56 -1.17
N GLU A 239 16.03 -11.14 -0.69
CA GLU A 239 16.38 -11.18 0.72
C GLU A 239 17.17 -9.90 1.01
N TYR A 240 16.54 -8.98 1.73
CA TYR A 240 17.13 -7.71 2.14
C TYR A 240 18.40 -7.97 2.97
N PRO A 241 19.60 -7.52 2.57
CA PRO A 241 20.71 -7.38 3.52
C PRO A 241 20.58 -6.10 4.36
N VAL A 242 19.64 -5.19 4.01
CA VAL A 242 19.38 -3.94 4.73
C VAL A 242 17.94 -3.94 5.21
N GLU A 243 17.75 -4.06 6.53
CA GLU A 243 16.43 -4.02 7.15
C GLU A 243 15.72 -2.69 6.87
N PRO A 244 14.39 -2.69 6.64
CA PRO A 244 13.66 -1.44 6.53
C PRO A 244 13.76 -0.64 7.83
N HIS A 245 13.80 0.69 7.72
CA HIS A 245 13.72 1.54 8.89
C HIS A 245 12.26 1.64 9.35
N ILE A 246 11.98 1.25 10.59
CA ILE A 246 10.65 1.37 11.18
C ILE A 246 10.50 2.76 11.81
N ALA A 247 9.70 3.61 11.17
CA ALA A 247 9.35 4.93 11.67
C ALA A 247 8.05 4.86 12.47
N GLU A 248 8.03 5.49 13.64
CA GLU A 248 6.80 5.72 14.41
C GLU A 248 6.02 6.88 13.81
N ILE A 249 4.73 6.66 13.55
CA ILE A 249 3.82 7.67 13.04
C ILE A 249 2.81 8.06 14.12
N GLN A 250 2.66 9.36 14.32
CA GLN A 250 1.71 9.91 15.29
C GLN A 250 0.57 10.57 14.54
N PRO A 251 -0.70 10.32 14.93
CA PRO A 251 -1.84 11.03 14.37
C PRO A 251 -1.68 12.54 14.58
N VAL A 252 -2.03 13.32 13.57
CA VAL A 252 -2.18 14.77 13.70
C VAL A 252 -3.66 15.04 14.00
N ALA A 253 -3.91 15.70 15.14
CA ALA A 253 -5.25 16.12 15.55
C ALA A 253 -5.85 17.17 14.61
#